data_AF-A0A3D2TNQ4-F1
#
_entry.id   AF-A0A3D2TNQ4-F1
#
_cell.length_a   1.000
_cell.length_b   1.000
_cell.length_c   1.000
_cell.angle_alpha   90.00
_cell.angle_beta   90.00
_cell.angle_gamma   90.00
#
_symmetry.space_group_name_H-M   'P 1'
#
loop_
_entity.id
_entity.type
_entity.pdbx_description
1 polymer ?
#
loop_
_entity_poly.entity_id
_entity_poly.type
_entity_poly.pdbx_seq_one_letter_code
_entity_poly.pdbx_strand_id
1 'polypeptide(L)'
;RHCESFNRDPSEVKKTVCLPFRLFDSDAEWQAKKEASMPWYCWGTANAIQDLLGAYIDAGAQEIMLCAIPNKPAAWQRVEEEVLSAFD
;
A
#
# COMPACT_ATOMS: atom_id res chain seq x y z
N ARG A 1 22.39 -12.72 8.00
CA ARG A 1 22.21 -13.15 9.41
C ARG A 1 20.89 -12.57 9.89
N HIS A 2 20.08 -13.32 10.65
CA HIS A 2 18.69 -12.98 10.99
C HIS A 2 18.49 -12.90 12.53
N CYS A 3 17.31 -12.51 13.03
CA CYS A 3 17.04 -12.35 14.47
C CYS A 3 17.46 -13.56 15.32
N GLU A 4 17.17 -14.77 14.85
CA GLU A 4 17.53 -16.03 15.51
C GLU A 4 19.05 -16.16 15.76
N SER A 5 19.88 -15.65 14.84
CA SER A 5 21.34 -15.69 14.99
C SER A 5 21.88 -14.81 16.12
N PHE A 6 21.00 -14.00 16.73
CA PHE A 6 21.28 -13.14 17.87
C PHE A 6 20.35 -13.43 19.07
N ASN A 7 19.68 -14.60 19.10
CA ASN A 7 18.72 -14.96 20.15
C ASN A 7 17.60 -13.91 20.36
N ARG A 8 17.16 -13.28 19.27
CA ARG A 8 16.02 -12.35 19.24
C ARG A 8 14.81 -13.06 18.65
N ASP A 9 13.64 -12.86 19.25
CA ASP A 9 12.37 -13.34 18.70
C ASP A 9 11.97 -12.44 17.51
N PRO A 10 11.83 -12.99 16.28
CA PRO A 10 11.36 -12.24 15.13
C PRO A 10 9.98 -11.60 15.32
N SER A 11 9.15 -12.14 16.21
CA SER A 11 7.80 -11.62 16.49
C SER A 11 7.80 -10.24 17.17
N GLU A 12 8.93 -9.85 17.79
CA GLU A 12 9.12 -8.52 18.36
C GLU A 12 9.24 -7.42 17.29
N VAL A 13 9.56 -7.80 16.05
CA VAL A 13 9.73 -6.84 14.95
C VAL A 13 8.38 -6.62 14.27
N LYS A 14 7.82 -5.41 14.43
CA LYS A 14 6.64 -5.00 13.67
C LYS A 14 6.99 -4.94 12.18
N LYS A 15 6.34 -5.77 11.38
CA LYS A 15 6.54 -5.85 9.92
C LYS A 15 5.80 -4.72 9.22
N THR A 16 6.46 -3.57 9.10
CA THR A 16 5.91 -2.38 8.42
C THR A 16 6.35 -2.33 6.96
N VAL A 17 5.43 -2.00 6.06
CA VAL A 17 5.71 -1.73 4.64
C VAL A 17 5.34 -0.27 4.32
N CYS A 18 6.25 0.46 3.67
CA CYS A 18 5.98 1.81 3.17
C CYS A 18 5.86 1.78 1.65
N LEU A 19 4.72 2.19 1.11
CA LEU A 19 4.39 2.09 -0.30
C LEU A 19 4.17 3.47 -0.92
N PRO A 20 4.90 3.84 -1.98
CA PRO A 20 4.55 4.96 -2.83
C PRO A 20 3.17 4.77 -3.42
N PHE A 21 2.28 5.73 -3.16
CA PHE A 21 0.86 5.59 -3.44
C PHE A 21 0.39 6.55 -4.52
N ARG A 22 -0.51 6.09 -5.40
CA ARG A 22 -1.26 6.94 -6.31
C ARG A 22 -2.58 6.27 -6.72
N LEU A 23 -3.68 6.93 -6.40
CA LEU A 23 -5.02 6.51 -6.77
C LEU A 23 -5.46 7.19 -8.07
N PHE A 24 -5.92 6.39 -9.02
CA PHE A 24 -6.43 6.82 -10.33
C PHE A 24 -7.95 6.68 -10.38
N ASP A 25 -8.62 7.54 -11.14
CA ASP A 25 -10.09 7.53 -11.26
C ASP A 25 -10.60 6.41 -12.18
N SER A 26 -9.74 5.90 -13.06
CA SER A 26 -10.09 4.84 -13.99
C SER A 26 -8.89 4.00 -14.37
N ASP A 27 -9.15 2.76 -14.79
CA ASP A 27 -8.12 1.90 -15.34
C ASP A 27 -7.49 2.51 -16.60
N ALA A 28 -8.25 3.26 -17.39
CA ALA A 28 -7.73 3.92 -18.59
C ALA A 28 -6.62 4.94 -18.23
N GLU A 29 -6.84 5.77 -17.21
CA GLU A 29 -5.83 6.73 -16.73
C GLU A 29 -4.61 6.00 -16.17
N TRP A 30 -4.84 4.95 -15.39
CA TRP A 30 -3.76 4.14 -14.82
C TRP A 30 -2.93 3.44 -15.89
N GLN A 31 -3.55 2.77 -16.86
CA GLN A 31 -2.85 2.08 -17.95
C GLN A 31 -2.04 3.06 -18.81
N ALA A 32 -2.56 4.27 -19.07
CA ALA A 32 -1.83 5.32 -19.80
C ALA A 32 -0.57 5.80 -19.07
N LYS A 33 -0.43 5.52 -17.76
CA LYS A 33 0.74 5.86 -16.94
C LYS A 33 1.55 4.64 -16.53
N LYS A 34 1.12 3.43 -16.90
CA LYS A 34 1.72 2.17 -16.44
C LYS A 34 3.17 2.00 -16.87
N GLU A 35 3.54 2.44 -18.07
CA GLU A 35 4.93 2.39 -18.54
C GLU A 35 5.88 3.29 -17.73
N ALA A 36 5.36 4.34 -17.11
CA ALA A 36 6.11 5.21 -16.21
C ALA A 36 6.05 4.75 -14.74
N SER A 37 5.26 3.72 -14.43
CA SER A 37 5.14 3.16 -13.09
C SER A 37 6.29 2.21 -12.80
N MET A 38 6.74 2.21 -11.55
CA MET A 38 7.69 1.21 -11.08
C MET A 38 6.91 -0.02 -10.57
N PRO A 39 7.42 -1.25 -10.77
CA PRO A 39 6.73 -2.47 -10.34
C PRO A 39 6.42 -2.55 -8.84
N TRP A 40 7.12 -1.77 -8.01
CA TRP A 40 6.95 -1.74 -6.56
C TRP A 40 6.05 -0.60 -6.05
N TYR A 41 5.43 0.17 -6.95
CA TYR A 41 4.52 1.25 -6.58
C TYR A 41 3.10 0.73 -6.34
N CYS A 42 2.45 1.24 -5.28
CA CYS A 42 1.04 1.03 -5.01
C CYS A 42 0.21 2.05 -5.82
N TRP A 43 0.21 1.85 -7.13
CA TRP A 43 -0.44 2.72 -8.10
C TRP A 43 -1.56 1.95 -8.80
N GLY A 44 -2.78 2.49 -8.80
CA GLY A 44 -3.91 1.85 -9.46
C GLY A 44 -5.25 2.51 -9.18
N THR A 45 -6.30 1.85 -9.63
CA THR A 45 -7.68 2.11 -9.19
C THR A 45 -7.88 1.57 -7.77
N ALA A 46 -8.99 1.97 -7.12
CA ALA A 46 -9.30 1.55 -5.75
C ALA A 46 -9.22 0.03 -5.58
N ASN A 47 -9.88 -0.75 -6.45
CA ASN A 47 -9.87 -2.21 -6.39
C ASN A 47 -8.45 -2.79 -6.55
N ALA A 48 -7.68 -2.32 -7.54
CA ALA A 48 -6.31 -2.82 -7.75
C ALA A 48 -5.39 -2.53 -6.56
N ILE A 49 -5.57 -1.38 -5.92
CA ILE A 49 -4.86 -1.01 -4.69
C ILE A 49 -5.31 -1.91 -3.54
N GLN A 50 -6.61 -2.11 -3.34
CA GLN A 50 -7.15 -2.98 -2.30
C GLN A 50 -6.60 -4.41 -2.43
N ASP A 51 -6.59 -4.97 -3.65
CA ASP A 51 -6.02 -6.28 -3.93
C ASP A 51 -4.54 -6.36 -3.53
N LEU A 52 -3.76 -5.33 -3.87
CA LEU A 52 -2.34 -5.25 -3.51
C LEU A 52 -2.12 -5.15 -2.00
N LEU A 53 -2.92 -4.32 -1.31
CA LEU A 53 -2.86 -4.18 0.15
C LEU A 53 -3.25 -5.49 0.84
N GLY A 54 -4.30 -6.16 0.36
CA GLY A 54 -4.69 -7.50 0.81
C GLY A 54 -3.56 -8.51 0.69
N ALA A 55 -2.83 -8.52 -0.43
CA ALA A 55 -1.68 -9.41 -0.62
C ALA A 55 -0.54 -9.13 0.38
N TYR A 56 -0.32 -7.88 0.78
CA TYR A 56 0.64 -7.56 1.85
C TYR A 56 0.18 -8.03 3.23
N ILE A 57 -1.11 -7.86 3.53
CA ILE A 57 -1.72 -8.35 4.78
C ILE A 57 -1.59 -9.88 4.86
N ASP A 58 -1.94 -10.59 3.80
CA ASP A 58 -1.82 -12.06 3.70
C ASP A 58 -0.37 -12.53 3.82
N ALA A 59 0.58 -11.75 3.33
CA ALA A 59 2.02 -12.01 3.50
C ALA A 59 2.53 -11.73 4.93
N GLY A 60 1.69 -11.20 5.81
CA GLY A 60 2.00 -10.94 7.22
C GLY A 60 2.51 -9.52 7.51
N ALA A 61 2.21 -8.54 6.66
CA ALA A 61 2.41 -7.14 7.00
C ALA A 61 1.50 -6.75 8.18
N GLN A 62 2.08 -6.08 9.18
CA GLN A 62 1.36 -5.64 10.37
C GLN A 62 1.03 -4.14 10.34
N GLU A 63 1.65 -3.41 9.41
CA GLU A 63 1.38 -1.99 9.17
C GLU A 63 1.74 -1.68 7.72
N ILE A 64 0.86 -0.93 7.05
CA ILE A 64 1.11 -0.43 5.71
C ILE A 64 0.99 1.09 5.76
N MET A 65 2.04 1.77 5.32
CA MET A 65 2.09 3.23 5.23
C MET A 65 2.01 3.65 3.77
N LEU A 66 0.93 4.32 3.40
CA LEU A 66 0.78 4.93 2.08
C LEU A 66 1.49 6.29 2.07
N CYS A 67 2.48 6.47 1.19
CA CYS A 67 3.24 7.70 1.08
C CYS A 67 2.93 8.46 -0.21
N ALA A 68 3.19 9.77 -0.21
CA ALA A 68 2.89 10.71 -1.30
C ALA A 68 1.39 10.97 -1.55
N ILE A 69 0.54 10.78 -0.53
CA ILE A 69 -0.83 11.32 -0.56
C ILE A 69 -0.75 12.86 -0.64
N PRO A 70 -1.41 13.51 -1.62
CA PRO A 70 -1.41 14.96 -1.73
C PRO A 70 -1.84 15.64 -0.43
N ASN A 71 -1.20 16.75 -0.06
CA ASN A 71 -1.55 17.52 1.13
C ASN A 71 -2.84 18.34 0.93
N LYS A 72 -3.97 17.64 0.75
CA LYS A 72 -5.32 18.18 0.54
C LYS A 72 -6.32 17.31 1.29
N PRO A 73 -7.24 17.86 2.10
CA PRO A 73 -8.22 17.07 2.85
C PRO A 73 -9.03 16.09 1.99
N ALA A 74 -9.46 16.52 0.80
CA ALA A 74 -10.21 15.68 -0.13
C ALA A 74 -9.42 14.44 -0.59
N ALA A 75 -8.09 14.52 -0.69
CA ALA A 75 -7.28 13.36 -1.06
C ALA A 75 -7.23 12.33 0.06
N TRP A 76 -7.14 12.77 1.32
CA TRP A 76 -7.18 11.88 2.48
C TRP A 76 -8.56 11.24 2.66
N GLN A 77 -9.63 12.04 2.55
CA GLN A 77 -11.00 11.53 2.62
C GLN A 77 -11.26 10.48 1.53
N ARG A 78 -10.79 10.73 0.31
CA ARG A 78 -10.91 9.78 -0.79
C ARG A 78 -10.21 8.45 -0.49
N VAL A 79 -9.00 8.49 0.05
CA VAL A 79 -8.27 7.26 0.42
C VAL A 79 -9.02 6.50 1.51
N GLU A 80 -9.56 7.19 2.50
CA GLU A 80 -10.38 6.57 3.55
C GLU A 80 -11.61 5.88 2.95
N GLU A 81 -12.39 6.59 2.15
CA GLU A 81 -13.67 6.14 1.62
C GLU A 81 -13.53 5.07 0.53
N GLU A 82 -12.57 5.23 -0.39
CA GLU A 82 -12.44 4.34 -1.55
C GLU A 82 -11.46 3.19 -1.31
N VAL A 83 -10.47 3.33 -0.43
CA VAL A 83 -9.42 2.31 -0.25
C VAL A 83 -9.52 1.65 1.12
N LEU A 84 -9.48 2.44 2.20
CA LEU A 84 -9.35 1.89 3.55
C LEU A 84 -10.66 1.28 4.06
N SER A 85 -11.82 1.78 3.62
CA SER A 85 -13.14 1.24 3.96
C SER A 85 -13.36 -0.22 3.57
N ALA A 86 -12.51 -0.79 2.72
CA ALA A 86 -12.52 -2.20 2.36
C ALA A 86 -11.87 -3.11 3.41
N PHE A 87 -11.20 -2.54 4.42
CA PHE A 87 -10.51 -3.25 5.48
C PHE A 87 -11.15 -2.86 6.83
N ASP A 88 -11.43 -3.87 7.67
CA ASP A 88 -12.02 -3.71 9.02
C ASP A 88 -11.00 -3.21 10.07
#